data_AF-A0AA36D851-F1
#
_entry.id   AF-A0AA36D851-F1
#
_cell.length_a   1.000
_cell.length_b   1.000
_cell.length_c   1.000
_cell.angle_alpha   90.00
_cell.angle_beta   90.00
_cell.angle_gamma   90.00
#
_symmetry.space_group_name_H-M   'P 1'
#
loop_
_entity.id
_entity.type
_entity.pdbx_description
1 polymer ?
#
loop_
_entity_poly.entity_id
_entity_poly.type
_entity_poly.pdbx_seq_one_letter_code
_entity_poly.pdbx_strand_id
1 'polypeptide(L)'
;MPPPNHPLSPTSVVLTLILTVSLCYVSADVPKELDKFLEKLFEFEECEEWVGDSSYVSVATRECSPFTCNFPLEVCSRPAAKYQDKTANLCRAIPFECVTALNGGVPLGTVATTSAPIFTMPPSIFGITPPSNTPPPLVFPGATPSPFLPAPKVSPAPINVRPRDICEMGPPTGRFCGFSQKYVYNKETFECDEFWFPGCRTDETNANLFNTRRESKKQRA
;
A
#
# COMPACT_ATOMS: atom_id res chain seq x y z
N MET A 1 -5.75 58.85 -51.47
CA MET A 1 -4.80 58.61 -50.36
C MET A 1 -5.22 59.54 -49.25
N PRO A 2 -5.60 59.10 -48.03
CA PRO A 2 -5.49 57.80 -47.36
C PRO A 2 -6.84 57.08 -47.14
N PRO A 3 -6.88 55.81 -46.67
CA PRO A 3 -8.12 55.17 -46.21
C PRO A 3 -8.50 55.59 -44.77
N PRO A 4 -9.78 55.48 -44.37
CA PRO A 4 -10.25 55.87 -43.04
C PRO A 4 -9.81 54.89 -41.95
N ASN A 5 -9.41 55.45 -40.81
CA ASN A 5 -9.16 54.75 -39.55
C ASN A 5 -10.46 54.11 -39.04
N HIS A 6 -10.55 52.78 -39.06
CA HIS A 6 -11.55 52.05 -38.29
C HIS A 6 -11.06 51.86 -36.85
N PRO A 7 -11.85 52.20 -35.82
CA PRO A 7 -11.53 51.84 -34.45
C PRO A 7 -11.67 50.33 -34.26
N LEU A 8 -10.60 49.69 -33.81
CA LEU A 8 -10.58 48.29 -33.42
C LEU A 8 -11.55 48.08 -32.24
N SER A 9 -12.52 47.20 -32.44
CA SER A 9 -13.47 46.72 -31.42
C SER A 9 -12.72 46.09 -30.23
N PRO A 10 -13.13 46.34 -28.98
CA PRO A 10 -12.49 45.77 -27.78
C PRO A 10 -12.78 44.28 -27.57
N THR A 11 -13.44 43.60 -28.50
CA THR A 11 -13.87 42.20 -28.35
C THR A 11 -12.80 41.16 -28.68
N SER A 12 -11.59 41.56 -29.09
CA SER A 12 -10.57 40.63 -29.61
C SER A 12 -9.31 40.47 -28.73
N VAL A 13 -9.34 40.91 -27.48
CA VAL A 13 -8.23 40.70 -26.52
C VAL A 13 -8.60 39.71 -25.39
N VAL A 14 -9.86 39.26 -25.33
CA VAL A 14 -10.32 38.34 -24.26
C VAL A 14 -10.13 36.86 -24.61
N LEU A 15 -9.65 36.52 -25.82
CA LEU A 15 -9.52 35.13 -26.27
C LEU A 15 -8.08 34.57 -26.26
N THR A 16 -7.11 35.28 -25.68
CA THR A 16 -5.71 34.82 -25.59
C THR A 16 -5.12 34.95 -24.19
N LEU A 17 -5.92 34.67 -23.15
CA LEU A 17 -5.41 34.52 -21.78
C LEU A 17 -6.19 33.52 -20.93
N ILE A 18 -6.72 32.46 -21.55
CA ILE A 18 -7.13 31.23 -20.86
C ILE A 18 -6.31 30.04 -21.39
N LEU A 19 -5.02 30.30 -21.66
CA LEU A 19 -4.00 29.27 -21.51
C LEU A 19 -3.56 29.30 -20.04
N THR A 20 -4.53 29.18 -19.13
CA THR A 20 -4.23 28.83 -17.75
C THR A 20 -3.60 27.46 -17.83
N VAL A 21 -2.27 27.46 -17.73
CA VAL A 21 -1.43 26.36 -17.29
C VAL A 21 -2.30 25.45 -16.44
N SER A 22 -2.75 24.34 -17.04
CA SER A 22 -3.11 23.15 -16.29
C SER A 22 -1.83 22.72 -15.59
N LEU A 23 -1.53 23.38 -14.48
CA LEU A 23 -0.93 22.72 -13.35
C LEU A 23 -1.91 21.59 -13.06
N CYS A 24 -1.65 20.45 -13.70
CA CYS A 24 -2.03 19.17 -13.17
C CYS A 24 -1.46 19.16 -11.76
N TYR A 25 -2.21 19.69 -10.79
CA TYR A 25 -2.13 19.24 -9.42
C TYR A 25 -2.48 17.77 -9.50
N VAL A 26 -1.47 16.95 -9.80
CA VAL A 26 -1.52 15.52 -9.59
C VAL A 26 -1.52 15.37 -8.07
N SER A 27 -2.66 15.63 -7.44
CA SER A 27 -2.92 14.98 -6.17
C SER A 27 -2.91 13.50 -6.51
N ALA A 28 -1.86 12.80 -6.05
CA ALA A 28 -1.86 11.36 -6.13
C ALA A 28 -3.17 10.88 -5.51
N ASP A 29 -4.06 10.32 -6.33
CA ASP A 29 -5.33 9.79 -5.83
C ASP A 29 -4.97 8.54 -4.99
N VAL A 30 -4.91 8.72 -3.67
CA VAL A 30 -4.59 7.65 -2.72
C VAL A 30 -5.87 6.87 -2.45
N PRO A 31 -5.92 5.55 -2.72
CA PRO A 31 -7.11 4.75 -2.50
C PRO A 31 -7.55 4.79 -1.04
N LYS A 32 -8.85 4.99 -0.79
CA LYS A 32 -9.42 5.00 0.57
C LYS A 32 -9.79 3.60 1.07
N GLU A 33 -9.99 2.66 0.15
CA GLU A 33 -10.28 1.27 0.46
C GLU A 33 -8.99 0.55 0.88
N LEU A 34 -9.01 -0.16 2.01
CA LEU A 34 -7.81 -0.74 2.61
C LEU A 34 -7.06 -1.65 1.64
N ASP A 35 -7.74 -2.62 1.03
CA ASP A 35 -7.10 -3.59 0.13
C ASP A 35 -6.38 -2.87 -1.03
N LYS A 36 -7.05 -1.91 -1.68
CA LYS A 36 -6.47 -1.12 -2.78
C LYS A 36 -5.33 -0.21 -2.34
N PHE A 37 -5.43 0.32 -1.13
CA PHE A 37 -4.39 1.15 -0.56
C PHE A 37 -3.13 0.32 -0.31
N LEU A 38 -3.27 -0.85 0.32
CA LEU A 38 -2.15 -1.74 0.61
C LEU A 38 -1.54 -2.32 -0.68
N GLU A 39 -2.36 -2.64 -1.69
CA GLU A 39 -1.91 -3.03 -3.03
C GLU A 39 -1.03 -1.94 -3.64
N LYS A 40 -1.47 -0.68 -3.58
CA LYS A 40 -0.68 0.46 -4.06
C LYS A 40 0.60 0.68 -3.26
N LEU A 41 0.62 0.38 -1.95
CA LEU A 41 1.86 0.44 -1.16
C LEU A 41 2.90 -0.58 -1.64
N PHE A 42 2.49 -1.79 -2.05
CA PHE A 42 3.42 -2.81 -2.55
C PHE A 42 4.09 -2.46 -3.88
N GLU A 43 3.65 -1.40 -4.57
CA GLU A 43 4.33 -0.88 -5.76
C GLU A 43 5.64 -0.14 -5.41
N PHE A 44 5.86 0.20 -4.14
CA PHE A 44 6.98 1.01 -3.66
C PHE A 44 7.87 0.23 -2.69
N GLU A 45 9.16 0.12 -3.00
CA GLU A 45 10.16 -0.59 -2.18
C GLU A 45 10.26 0.01 -0.78
N GLU A 46 10.11 1.32 -0.66
CA GLU A 46 10.14 2.08 0.60
C GLU A 46 9.01 1.70 1.56
N CYS A 47 7.94 1.09 1.04
CA CYS A 47 6.78 0.66 1.80
C CYS A 47 6.82 -0.83 2.17
N GLU A 48 7.57 -1.67 1.44
CA GLU A 48 7.47 -3.13 1.53
C GLU A 48 7.76 -3.65 2.95
N GLU A 49 8.81 -3.16 3.61
CA GLU A 49 9.16 -3.57 4.99
C GLU A 49 8.05 -3.22 5.98
N TRP A 50 7.46 -2.03 5.84
CA TRP A 50 6.41 -1.58 6.73
C TRP A 50 5.10 -2.34 6.51
N VAL A 51 4.71 -2.58 5.26
CA VAL A 51 3.48 -3.32 4.92
C VAL A 51 3.61 -4.81 5.27
N GLY A 52 4.79 -5.39 5.06
CA GLY A 52 5.09 -6.79 5.32
C GLY A 52 5.33 -7.15 6.79
N ASP A 53 5.31 -6.17 7.69
CA ASP A 53 5.57 -6.38 9.12
C ASP A 53 4.48 -7.26 9.78
N SER A 54 4.83 -8.52 10.03
CA SER A 54 3.99 -9.52 10.71
C SER A 54 3.63 -9.20 12.16
N SER A 55 4.24 -8.18 12.76
CA SER A 55 3.88 -7.72 14.11
C SER A 55 2.52 -7.05 14.14
N TYR A 56 2.03 -6.56 13.00
CA TYR A 56 0.79 -5.82 12.88
C TYR A 56 -0.11 -6.37 11.77
N VAL A 57 -1.40 -6.17 11.96
CA VAL A 57 -2.44 -6.44 10.95
C VAL A 57 -3.08 -5.11 10.60
N SER A 58 -3.12 -4.75 9.32
CA SER A 58 -3.83 -3.57 8.84
C SER A 58 -5.34 -3.81 8.90
N VAL A 59 -6.09 -2.88 9.51
CA VAL A 59 -7.52 -3.03 9.83
C VAL A 59 -8.38 -2.11 8.96
N ALA A 60 -7.97 -0.86 8.79
CA ALA A 60 -8.70 0.16 8.02
C ALA A 60 -7.78 1.34 7.68
N THR A 61 -8.10 2.12 6.66
CA THR A 61 -7.33 3.32 6.30
C THR A 61 -7.50 4.45 7.33
N ARG A 62 -8.73 4.73 7.77
CA ARG A 62 -9.05 5.85 8.67
C ARG A 62 -9.85 5.45 9.91
N GLU A 63 -10.88 4.64 9.77
CA GLU A 63 -11.82 4.29 10.85
C GLU A 63 -11.20 3.25 11.78
N CYS A 64 -10.76 3.65 12.98
CA CYS A 64 -9.93 2.82 13.85
C CYS A 64 -10.47 2.72 15.28
N SER A 65 -11.70 2.25 15.45
CA SER A 65 -12.40 2.31 16.75
C SER A 65 -11.51 1.85 17.92
N PRO A 66 -11.38 2.69 18.98
CA PRO A 66 -12.11 3.94 19.26
C PRO A 66 -11.51 5.22 18.62
N PHE A 67 -10.43 5.11 17.86
CA PHE A 67 -9.68 6.22 17.26
C PHE A 67 -10.07 6.50 15.81
N THR A 68 -9.52 7.59 15.26
CA THR A 68 -9.56 7.90 13.83
C THR A 68 -8.15 8.30 13.41
N CYS A 69 -7.55 7.54 12.50
CA CYS A 69 -6.15 7.75 12.11
C CYS A 69 -6.01 8.88 11.09
N ASN A 70 -4.85 9.54 11.11
CA ASN A 70 -4.52 10.61 10.19
C ASN A 70 -4.08 10.06 8.81
N PHE A 71 -5.02 9.48 8.07
CA PHE A 71 -4.77 8.98 6.72
C PHE A 71 -4.46 10.14 5.73
N PRO A 72 -3.40 10.05 4.90
CA PRO A 72 -2.58 8.87 4.58
C PRO A 72 -1.23 8.76 5.33
N LEU A 73 -1.01 9.54 6.39
CA LEU A 73 0.21 9.44 7.21
C LEU A 73 0.14 8.28 8.21
N GLU A 74 -1.07 7.88 8.59
CA GLU A 74 -1.34 6.80 9.52
C GLU A 74 -2.43 5.88 8.99
N VAL A 75 -2.33 4.60 9.37
CA VAL A 75 -3.31 3.55 9.05
C VAL A 75 -3.73 2.87 10.34
N CYS A 76 -4.99 2.44 10.41
CA CYS A 76 -5.45 1.63 11.53
C CYS A 76 -4.80 0.26 11.45
N SER A 77 -4.06 -0.10 12.49
CA SER A 77 -3.42 -1.40 12.64
C SER A 77 -3.73 -1.99 13.99
N ARG A 78 -3.48 -3.29 14.12
CA ARG A 78 -3.65 -4.02 15.38
C ARG A 78 -2.49 -5.00 15.56
N PRO A 79 -1.91 -5.14 16.76
CA PRO A 79 -0.86 -6.12 17.00
C PRO A 79 -1.35 -7.53 16.64
N ALA A 80 -0.54 -8.27 15.89
CA ALA A 80 -0.89 -9.63 15.44
C ALA A 80 -1.13 -10.57 16.63
N ALA A 81 -0.38 -10.41 17.73
CA ALA A 81 -0.59 -11.17 18.98
C ALA A 81 -1.95 -10.90 19.64
N LYS A 82 -2.62 -9.78 19.30
CA LYS A 82 -3.92 -9.37 19.82
C LYS A 82 -4.97 -9.22 18.71
N TYR A 83 -4.84 -9.96 17.61
CA TYR A 83 -5.71 -9.82 16.43
C TYR A 83 -7.21 -10.08 16.69
N GLN A 84 -7.61 -10.64 17.82
CA GLN A 84 -9.03 -10.78 18.17
C GLN A 84 -9.55 -9.60 19.00
N ASP A 85 -8.64 -8.89 19.68
CA ASP A 85 -8.98 -7.79 20.57
C ASP A 85 -9.15 -6.51 19.76
N LYS A 86 -10.40 -6.14 19.47
CA LYS A 86 -10.72 -4.89 18.76
C LYS A 86 -10.31 -3.64 19.54
N THR A 87 -10.10 -3.74 20.85
CA THR A 87 -9.65 -2.59 21.67
C THR A 87 -8.15 -2.35 21.56
N ALA A 88 -7.39 -3.31 21.02
CA ALA A 88 -5.97 -3.20 20.75
C ALA A 88 -5.63 -2.50 19.41
N ASN A 89 -6.63 -1.91 18.74
CA ASN A 89 -6.40 -1.10 17.54
C ASN A 89 -5.57 0.14 17.88
N LEU A 90 -4.69 0.53 16.98
CA LEU A 90 -3.85 1.71 17.08
C LEU A 90 -3.62 2.35 15.70
N CYS A 91 -3.27 3.63 15.69
CA CYS A 91 -2.84 4.31 14.47
C CYS A 91 -1.33 4.10 14.30
N ARG A 92 -0.96 3.39 13.23
CA ARG A 92 0.44 3.12 12.89
C ARG A 92 0.88 4.11 11.82
N ALA A 93 1.93 4.86 12.11
CA ALA A 93 2.52 5.80 11.17
C ALA A 93 3.17 5.06 10.00
N ILE A 94 2.93 5.53 8.78
CA ILE A 94 3.59 5.06 7.56
C ILE A 94 4.94 5.80 7.44
N PRO A 95 6.04 5.13 7.03
CA PRO A 95 7.34 5.77 6.88
C PRO A 95 7.27 6.96 5.93
N PHE A 96 7.94 8.04 6.26
CA PHE A 96 7.88 9.28 5.48
C PHE A 96 8.28 9.08 4.01
N GLU A 97 9.31 8.28 3.75
CA GLU A 97 9.76 7.93 2.40
C GLU A 97 8.66 7.21 1.62
N CYS A 98 7.97 6.26 2.27
CA CYS A 98 6.84 5.54 1.67
C CYS A 98 5.69 6.49 1.31
N VAL A 99 5.28 7.39 2.21
CA VAL A 99 4.20 8.34 1.89
C VAL A 99 4.61 9.36 0.82
N THR A 100 5.90 9.72 0.78
CA THR A 100 6.47 10.59 -0.25
C THR A 100 6.45 9.91 -1.61
N ALA A 101 6.88 8.65 -1.68
CA ALA A 101 6.84 7.83 -2.89
C ALA A 101 5.40 7.70 -3.43
N LEU A 102 4.44 7.39 -2.55
CA LEU A 102 3.01 7.34 -2.89
C LEU A 102 2.47 8.66 -3.47
N ASN A 103 3.00 9.78 -2.99
CA ASN A 103 2.59 11.12 -3.40
C ASN A 103 3.42 11.65 -4.60
N GLY A 104 3.94 10.75 -5.43
CA GLY A 104 4.70 11.11 -6.63
C GLY A 104 6.04 11.79 -6.34
N GLY A 105 6.64 11.47 -5.19
CA GLY A 105 7.90 12.07 -4.72
C GLY A 105 7.73 13.42 -4.04
N VAL A 106 6.51 13.91 -3.84
CA VAL A 106 6.25 15.18 -3.15
C VAL A 106 6.00 14.91 -1.66
N PRO A 107 6.81 15.46 -0.74
CA PRO A 107 6.59 15.27 0.68
C PRO A 107 5.27 15.90 1.11
N LEU A 108 4.41 15.11 1.77
CA LEU A 108 3.21 15.65 2.39
C LEU A 108 3.63 16.55 3.56
N GLY A 109 3.11 17.78 3.54
CA GLY A 109 3.55 18.92 4.34
C GLY A 109 4.08 18.53 5.72
N THR A 110 5.32 18.96 5.96
CA THR A 110 5.97 18.97 7.26
C THR A 110 5.00 19.52 8.31
N VAL A 111 4.42 18.63 9.11
CA VAL A 111 4.14 19.02 10.50
C VAL A 111 5.53 19.17 11.10
N ALA A 112 6.03 20.40 11.09
CA ALA A 112 7.13 20.80 11.93
C ALA A 112 6.69 20.52 13.37
N THR A 113 7.01 19.33 13.88
CA THR A 113 7.00 19.09 15.31
C THR A 113 8.02 20.05 15.87
N THR A 114 7.50 21.11 16.47
CA THR A 114 8.19 22.10 17.28
C THR A 114 9.34 21.44 18.03
N SER A 115 10.54 21.91 17.74
CA SER A 115 11.82 21.58 18.39
C SER A 115 11.68 20.95 19.78
N ALA A 116 12.01 19.66 19.89
CA ALA A 116 12.50 19.15 21.16
C ALA A 116 13.85 19.82 21.46
N PRO A 117 14.11 20.29 22.70
CA PRO A 117 15.38 20.94 23.02
C PRO A 117 16.52 19.92 22.88
N ILE A 118 17.54 20.32 22.14
CA ILE A 118 18.84 19.64 22.03
C ILE A 118 19.48 19.67 23.41
N PHE A 119 19.42 18.55 24.14
CA PHE A 119 20.33 18.32 25.25
C PHE A 119 21.67 17.86 24.68
N THR A 120 22.62 18.79 24.60
CA THR A 120 24.03 18.49 24.33
C THR A 120 24.61 17.73 25.52
N MET A 121 24.83 16.42 25.38
CA MET A 121 25.69 15.67 26.29
C MET A 121 27.14 15.69 25.76
N PRO A 122 28.15 15.91 26.62
CA PRO A 122 29.56 15.93 26.22
C PRO A 122 30.10 14.52 25.91
N PRO A 123 31.20 14.40 25.16
CA PRO A 123 31.76 13.10 24.81
C PRO A 123 32.52 12.53 25.99
N SER A 124 32.32 11.25 26.29
CA SER A 124 33.23 10.47 27.12
C SER A 124 33.47 9.12 26.49
N ILE A 125 34.77 8.86 26.30
CA ILE A 125 35.41 7.69 25.72
C ILE A 125 35.43 6.55 26.76
N PHE A 126 35.69 5.32 26.29
CA PHE A 126 35.85 4.03 26.98
C PHE A 126 34.50 3.31 27.22
N GLY A 127 34.17 2.15 26.65
CA GLY A 127 34.97 1.08 26.06
C GLY A 127 34.88 -0.16 26.95
N ILE A 128 33.84 -0.99 26.79
CA ILE A 128 33.88 -2.45 27.05
C ILE A 128 32.81 -3.10 26.15
N THR A 129 33.23 -3.94 25.19
CA THR A 129 32.35 -4.86 24.44
C THR A 129 32.06 -6.11 25.27
N PRO A 130 30.80 -6.59 25.38
CA PRO A 130 30.53 -7.91 25.94
C PRO A 130 30.86 -9.02 24.92
N PRO A 131 31.34 -10.20 25.33
CA PRO A 131 31.59 -11.31 24.41
C PRO A 131 30.27 -11.93 23.93
N SER A 132 30.04 -11.84 22.62
CA SER A 132 28.99 -12.58 21.91
C SER A 132 29.40 -14.05 21.77
N ASN A 133 28.90 -14.90 22.66
CA ASN A 133 28.91 -16.35 22.46
C ASN A 133 27.74 -16.74 21.54
N THR A 134 27.89 -16.49 20.25
CA THR A 134 27.05 -17.08 19.20
C THR A 134 27.79 -18.28 18.60
N PRO A 135 27.21 -19.49 18.58
CA PRO A 135 27.81 -20.62 17.87
C PRO A 135 27.89 -20.32 16.37
N PRO A 136 28.93 -20.82 15.66
CA PRO A 136 29.11 -20.56 14.24
C PRO A 136 27.94 -21.15 13.42
N PRO A 137 27.48 -20.45 12.37
CA PRO A 137 26.51 -21.02 11.46
C PRO A 137 27.12 -22.25 10.77
N LEU A 138 26.35 -23.34 10.74
CA LEU A 138 26.69 -24.54 9.99
C LEU A 138 26.72 -24.18 8.50
N VAL A 139 27.93 -23.99 7.97
CA VAL A 139 28.20 -23.84 6.55
C VAL A 139 27.95 -25.20 5.90
N PHE A 140 26.84 -25.35 5.20
CA PHE A 140 26.65 -26.45 4.25
C PHE A 140 27.44 -26.12 2.97
N PRO A 141 28.47 -26.89 2.60
CA PRO A 141 29.12 -26.73 1.31
C PRO A 141 28.27 -27.42 0.25
N GLY A 142 27.52 -26.66 -0.55
CA GLY A 142 26.79 -27.27 -1.68
C GLY A 142 25.66 -26.49 -2.36
N ALA A 143 25.39 -25.23 -2.02
CA ALA A 143 24.45 -24.41 -2.79
C ALA A 143 25.22 -23.34 -3.57
N THR A 144 25.59 -23.67 -4.80
CA THR A 144 25.98 -22.68 -5.80
C THR A 144 24.86 -21.64 -5.93
N PRO A 145 25.13 -20.33 -5.81
CA PRO A 145 24.15 -19.33 -6.19
C PRO A 145 23.94 -19.43 -7.71
N SER A 146 22.81 -19.99 -8.12
CA SER A 146 22.34 -19.81 -9.50
C SER A 146 22.19 -18.31 -9.76
N PRO A 147 22.60 -17.80 -10.93
CA PRO A 147 22.24 -16.45 -11.32
C PRO A 147 20.71 -16.40 -11.40
N PHE A 148 20.09 -15.72 -10.43
CA PHE A 148 18.69 -15.32 -10.53
C PHE A 148 18.58 -14.44 -11.77
N LEU A 149 18.14 -15.04 -12.87
CA LEU A 149 17.64 -14.28 -14.00
C LEU A 149 16.51 -13.40 -13.45
N PRO A 150 16.53 -12.07 -13.70
CA PRO A 150 15.41 -11.23 -13.32
C PRO A 150 14.15 -11.78 -13.99
N ALA A 151 13.14 -12.08 -13.17
CA ALA A 151 11.82 -12.46 -13.66
C ALA A 151 11.35 -11.39 -14.65
N PRO A 152 10.78 -11.76 -15.81
CA PRO A 152 10.19 -10.80 -16.72
C PRO A 152 9.11 -10.01 -15.97
N LYS A 153 9.26 -8.68 -15.92
CA LYS A 153 8.18 -7.78 -15.48
C LYS A 153 7.05 -7.85 -16.49
N VAL A 154 6.18 -8.85 -16.36
CA VAL A 154 4.92 -8.92 -17.10
C VAL A 154 3.99 -7.97 -16.38
N SER A 155 3.85 -6.75 -16.89
CA SER A 155 2.80 -5.83 -16.47
C SER A 155 1.45 -6.54 -16.59
N PRO A 156 0.67 -6.69 -15.50
CA PRO A 156 -0.63 -7.33 -15.59
C PRO A 156 -1.58 -6.41 -16.35
N ALA A 157 -2.14 -6.92 -17.45
CA ALA A 157 -3.31 -6.33 -18.06
C ALA A 157 -4.48 -6.36 -17.05
N PRO A 158 -5.38 -5.35 -17.05
CA PRO A 158 -6.55 -5.37 -16.17
C PRO A 158 -7.37 -6.62 -16.45
N ILE A 159 -7.47 -7.50 -15.45
CA ILE A 159 -8.02 -8.83 -15.63
C ILE A 159 -9.55 -8.73 -15.73
N ASN A 160 -10.06 -8.66 -16.95
CA ASN A 160 -11.48 -8.88 -17.23
C ASN A 160 -11.76 -10.39 -17.18
N VAL A 161 -11.79 -10.94 -15.97
CA VAL A 161 -12.03 -12.37 -15.73
C VAL A 161 -13.53 -12.64 -15.84
N ARG A 162 -13.92 -13.65 -16.63
CA ARG A 162 -15.33 -14.06 -16.67
C ARG A 162 -15.65 -14.84 -15.39
N PRO A 163 -16.88 -14.78 -14.86
CA PRO A 163 -17.27 -15.52 -13.65
C PRO A 163 -16.94 -17.02 -13.67
N ARG A 164 -17.06 -17.68 -14.84
CA ARG A 164 -16.67 -19.09 -15.00
C ARG A 164 -15.19 -19.32 -14.76
N ASP A 165 -14.34 -18.43 -15.24
CA ASP A 165 -12.89 -18.55 -15.09
C ASP A 165 -12.49 -18.40 -13.61
N ILE A 166 -13.22 -17.58 -12.83
CA ILE A 166 -12.99 -17.41 -11.38
C ILE A 166 -13.30 -18.71 -10.61
N CYS A 167 -14.35 -19.43 -11.01
CA CYS A 167 -14.76 -20.68 -10.36
C CYS A 167 -13.72 -21.81 -10.50
N GLU A 168 -12.93 -21.76 -11.57
CA GLU A 168 -11.95 -22.79 -11.87
C GLU A 168 -10.60 -22.53 -11.20
N MET A 169 -10.37 -21.30 -10.71
CA MET A 169 -9.15 -20.88 -10.02
C MET A 169 -8.99 -21.60 -8.68
N GLY A 170 -7.73 -21.91 -8.34
CA GLY A 170 -7.37 -22.41 -7.02
C GLY A 170 -7.45 -21.32 -5.94
N PRO A 171 -7.13 -21.67 -4.68
CA PRO A 171 -7.05 -20.70 -3.59
C PRO A 171 -6.09 -19.55 -3.94
N PRO A 172 -6.45 -18.31 -3.61
CA PRO A 172 -5.61 -17.13 -3.87
C PRO A 172 -4.38 -17.14 -2.96
N THR A 173 -3.24 -16.81 -3.54
CA THR A 173 -2.00 -16.46 -2.82
C THR A 173 -1.80 -14.95 -2.88
N GLY A 174 -1.19 -14.36 -1.86
CA GLY A 174 -0.85 -12.93 -1.88
C GLY A 174 0.38 -12.65 -1.03
N ARG A 175 0.88 -11.42 -1.14
CA ARG A 175 1.97 -10.94 -0.28
C ARG A 175 1.44 -10.70 1.13
N PHE A 176 2.22 -11.10 2.12
CA PHE A 176 1.82 -10.93 3.52
C PHE A 176 1.68 -9.44 3.87
N CYS A 177 0.54 -9.07 4.45
CA CYS A 177 0.29 -7.73 4.98
C CYS A 177 -0.65 -7.74 6.21
N GLY A 178 -0.80 -8.93 6.81
CA GLY A 178 -1.75 -9.21 7.88
C GLY A 178 -2.74 -10.33 7.52
N PHE A 179 -3.61 -10.65 8.48
CA PHE A 179 -4.66 -11.65 8.32
C PHE A 179 -6.02 -10.99 8.22
N SER A 180 -6.78 -11.35 7.18
CA SER A 180 -8.15 -10.89 7.00
C SER A 180 -9.08 -12.07 6.70
N GLN A 181 -10.28 -12.04 7.27
CA GLN A 181 -11.32 -13.04 7.01
C GLN A 181 -11.89 -12.78 5.61
N LYS A 182 -11.76 -13.75 4.72
CA LYS A 182 -12.16 -13.67 3.32
C LYS A 182 -12.91 -14.95 2.93
N TYR A 183 -13.53 -14.91 1.75
CA TYR A 183 -14.24 -16.04 1.17
C TYR A 183 -13.58 -16.48 -0.13
N VAL A 184 -13.53 -17.79 -0.36
CA VAL A 184 -13.06 -18.43 -1.59
C VAL A 184 -14.14 -19.37 -2.11
N TYR A 185 -14.33 -19.45 -3.42
CA TYR A 185 -15.21 -20.46 -4.01
C TYR A 185 -14.44 -21.78 -4.18
N ASN A 186 -14.96 -22.86 -3.62
CA ASN A 186 -14.38 -24.19 -3.73
C ASN A 186 -15.15 -25.00 -4.79
N LYS A 187 -14.47 -25.32 -5.89
CA LYS A 187 -15.06 -26.05 -7.01
C LYS A 187 -15.27 -27.55 -6.76
N GLU A 188 -14.58 -28.11 -5.77
CA GLU A 188 -14.71 -29.53 -5.41
C GLU A 188 -15.95 -29.76 -4.55
N THR A 189 -16.22 -28.85 -3.61
CA THR A 189 -17.39 -28.90 -2.71
C THR A 189 -18.60 -28.13 -3.25
N PHE A 190 -18.40 -27.26 -4.25
CA PHE A 190 -19.39 -26.30 -4.76
C PHE A 190 -19.94 -25.34 -3.69
N GLU A 191 -19.10 -25.04 -2.69
CA GLU A 191 -19.40 -24.15 -1.58
C GLU A 191 -18.46 -22.93 -1.53
N CYS A 192 -18.83 -21.95 -0.69
CA CYS A 192 -18.01 -20.78 -0.41
C CYS A 192 -17.35 -20.98 0.95
N ASP A 193 -16.06 -21.29 0.93
CA ASP A 193 -15.28 -21.52 2.14
C ASP A 193 -14.82 -20.18 2.71
N GLU A 194 -14.87 -20.08 4.03
CA GLU A 194 -14.35 -18.95 4.77
C GLU A 194 -12.95 -19.29 5.29
N PHE A 195 -12.01 -18.38 5.12
CA PHE A 195 -10.64 -18.60 5.58
C PHE A 195 -9.95 -17.29 5.97
N TRP A 196 -8.87 -17.42 6.73
CA TRP A 196 -7.98 -16.32 7.06
C TRP A 196 -6.94 -16.17 5.96
N PHE A 197 -7.09 -15.15 5.12
CA PHE A 197 -6.14 -14.84 4.07
C PHE A 197 -4.93 -14.10 4.68
N PRO A 198 -3.72 -14.70 4.63
CA PRO A 198 -2.50 -14.11 5.19
C PRO A 198 -1.86 -13.16 4.17
N GLY A 199 -2.58 -12.12 3.76
CA GLY A 199 -2.04 -11.21 2.78
C GLY A 199 -2.97 -10.12 2.27
N CYS A 200 -2.42 -9.39 1.31
CA CYS A 200 -3.09 -8.36 0.55
C CYS A 200 -3.33 -8.85 -0.86
N ARG A 201 -4.33 -8.23 -1.51
CA ARG A 201 -4.42 -8.35 -2.96
C ARG A 201 -3.21 -7.68 -3.57
N THR A 202 -2.60 -8.41 -4.47
CA THR A 202 -1.57 -7.96 -5.38
C THR A 202 -2.00 -8.36 -6.79
N ASP A 203 -1.25 -7.92 -7.77
CA ASP A 203 -1.35 -8.41 -9.15
C ASP A 203 -1.21 -9.94 -9.28
N GLU A 204 -0.41 -10.56 -8.42
CA GLU A 204 -0.27 -12.02 -8.33
C GLU A 204 -1.49 -12.71 -7.66
N THR A 205 -2.34 -11.95 -6.97
CA THR A 205 -3.52 -12.50 -6.29
C THR A 205 -4.64 -12.74 -7.28
N ASN A 206 -5.06 -14.01 -7.40
CA ASN A 206 -6.14 -14.36 -8.32
C ASN A 206 -7.52 -13.80 -7.89
N ALA A 207 -8.50 -13.84 -8.79
CA ALA A 207 -9.82 -13.28 -8.57
C ALA A 207 -10.74 -14.10 -7.64
N ASN A 208 -10.34 -15.32 -7.24
CA ASN A 208 -11.10 -16.19 -6.34
C ASN A 208 -10.87 -15.84 -4.86
N LEU A 209 -10.99 -14.56 -4.54
CA LEU A 209 -10.92 -14.02 -3.18
C LEU A 209 -12.08 -13.03 -3.05
N PHE A 210 -12.84 -13.04 -1.97
CA PHE A 210 -14.02 -12.18 -1.80
C PHE A 210 -14.12 -11.65 -0.37
N ASN A 211 -14.69 -10.45 -0.23
CA ASN A 211 -14.89 -9.82 1.09
C ASN A 211 -16.16 -10.35 1.76
N THR A 212 -17.14 -10.79 0.96
CA THR A 212 -18.41 -11.31 1.48
C THR A 212 -18.77 -12.66 0.87
N ARG A 213 -19.43 -13.52 1.67
CA ARG A 213 -19.99 -14.79 1.19
C ARG A 213 -20.93 -14.59 0.00
N ARG A 214 -21.65 -13.47 -0.04
CA ARG A 214 -22.59 -13.14 -1.13
C ARG A 214 -21.86 -12.95 -2.46
N GLU A 215 -20.71 -12.30 -2.46
CA GLU A 215 -19.89 -12.12 -3.67
C GLU A 215 -19.37 -13.45 -4.19
N SER A 216 -18.85 -14.30 -3.29
CA SER A 216 -18.40 -15.65 -3.66
C SER A 216 -19.54 -16.50 -4.23
N LYS A 217 -20.74 -16.45 -3.63
CA LYS A 217 -21.92 -17.20 -4.10
C LYS A 217 -22.38 -16.82 -5.50
N LYS A 218 -22.16 -15.58 -5.95
CA LYS A 218 -22.53 -15.15 -7.31
C LYS A 218 -21.74 -15.88 -8.40
N GLN A 219 -20.62 -16.50 -8.04
CA GLN A 219 -19.82 -17.28 -8.97
C GLN A 219 -20.44 -18.65 -9.26
N ARG A 220 -21.34 -19.15 -8.40
CA ARG A 220 -22.07 -20.39 -8.64
C ARG A 220 -22.93 -20.24 -9.90
N ALA A 221 -22.50 -20.87 -10.99
CA ALA A 221 -23.23 -20.97 -12.26
C ALA A 221 -24.38 -21.97 -12.15
#